data_AF-A0A8E2DY47-F1
#
_entry.id   AF-A0A8E2DY47-F1
#
_cell.length_a   1.000
_cell.length_b   1.000
_cell.length_c   1.000
_cell.angle_alpha   90.00
_cell.angle_beta   90.00
_cell.angle_gamma   90.00
#
_symmetry.space_group_name_H-M   'P 1'
#
loop_
_entity.id
_entity.type
_entity.pdbx_description
1 polymer ?
#
loop_
_entity_poly.entity_id
_entity_poly.type
_entity_poly.pdbx_seq_one_letter_code
_entity_poly.pdbx_strand_id
1 'polypeptide(L)' 'MSLLEIPESVYTIDVHVIDTISRINGLPVDFFLEPCISGFARLNVPSLSFLVQHAPSQRKVLFDLGVRNDWPSLSCAILE' A
#
# COMPACT_ATOMS: atom_id res chain seq x y z
N MET A 1 -14.64 22.34 -10.31
CA MET A 1 -14.46 20.94 -9.89
C MET A 1 -15.51 20.13 -10.62
N SER A 2 -15.13 19.22 -11.49
CA SER A 2 -16.08 18.31 -12.16
C SER A 2 -16.43 17.16 -11.21
N LEU A 3 -17.70 16.77 -11.19
CA LEU A 3 -18.16 15.61 -10.43
C LEU A 3 -17.64 14.34 -11.10
N LEU A 4 -17.03 13.44 -10.34
CA LEU A 4 -16.70 12.09 -10.81
C LEU A 4 -17.96 11.23 -10.67
N GLU A 5 -18.60 10.89 -11.79
CA GLU A 5 -19.76 10.01 -11.81
C GLU A 5 -19.33 8.54 -11.73
N ILE A 6 -19.41 7.97 -10.54
CA ILE A 6 -19.17 6.54 -10.31
C ILE A 6 -20.53 5.82 -10.31
N PRO A 7 -20.79 4.86 -11.22
CA PRO A 7 -22.05 4.14 -11.25
C PRO A 7 -22.23 3.28 -9.99
N GLU A 8 -23.49 3.07 -9.59
CA GLU A 8 -23.82 2.18 -8.48
C GLU A 8 -23.43 0.74 -8.82
N SER A 9 -22.74 0.07 -7.89
CA SER A 9 -22.35 -1.33 -8.02
C SER A 9 -23.34 -2.22 -7.28
N VAL A 10 -23.77 -3.31 -7.92
CA VAL A 10 -24.54 -4.40 -7.30
C VAL A 10 -23.65 -5.55 -6.81
N TYR A 11 -22.33 -5.43 -6.98
CA TYR A 11 -21.37 -6.47 -6.61
C TYR A 11 -20.55 -6.06 -5.39
N THR A 12 -20.31 -7.05 -4.52
CA THR A 12 -19.29 -6.98 -3.46
C THR A 12 -18.03 -7.71 -3.92
N ILE A 13 -16.90 -7.36 -3.31
CA ILE A 13 -15.59 -7.98 -3.55
C ILE A 13 -15.03 -8.54 -2.25
N ASP A 14 -14.15 -9.53 -2.36
CA ASP A 14 -13.32 -9.98 -1.26
C ASP A 14 -11.99 -9.22 -1.27
N VAL A 15 -11.56 -8.75 -0.08
CA VAL A 15 -10.28 -8.08 0.11
C VAL A 15 -9.48 -8.84 1.15
N HIS A 16 -8.30 -9.31 0.78
CA HIS A 16 -7.36 -9.95 1.68
C HIS A 16 -6.18 -9.02 1.96
N VAL A 17 -5.82 -8.88 3.23
CA VAL A 17 -4.60 -8.20 3.65
C VAL A 17 -3.46 -9.22 3.67
N ILE A 18 -2.35 -8.87 3.02
CA ILE A 18 -1.12 -9.66 3.00
C ILE A 18 -0.09 -8.95 3.86
N ASP A 19 0.37 -9.62 4.91
CA ASP A 19 1.58 -9.20 5.62
C ASP A 19 2.79 -9.50 4.74
N THR A 20 3.37 -8.46 4.14
CA THR A 20 4.53 -8.57 3.24
C THR A 20 5.84 -8.81 3.98
N ILE A 21 5.79 -9.02 5.30
CA ILE A 21 6.93 -9.13 6.24
C ILE A 21 7.88 -7.93 6.27
N SER A 22 7.66 -6.93 5.41
CA SER A 22 8.40 -5.68 5.38
C SER A 22 8.00 -4.80 6.56
N ARG A 23 9.01 -4.28 7.26
CA ARG A 23 8.85 -3.36 8.40
C ARG A 23 9.70 -2.12 8.15
N ILE A 24 9.06 -0.95 8.21
CA ILE A 24 9.73 0.34 8.05
C ILE A 24 9.78 0.99 9.42
N ASN A 25 10.99 1.16 9.95
CA ASN A 25 11.21 1.58 11.34
C ASN A 25 11.93 2.92 11.40
N GLY A 26 11.62 3.70 12.45
CA GLY A 26 12.31 4.95 12.74
C GLY A 26 11.97 6.10 11.80
N LEU A 27 10.84 6.05 11.08
CA LEU A 27 10.40 7.16 10.24
C LEU A 27 10.06 8.38 11.13
N PRO A 28 10.53 9.59 10.80
CA PRO A 28 10.04 10.82 11.43
C PRO A 28 8.51 10.92 11.25
N VAL A 29 7.77 11.11 12.36
CA VAL A 29 6.30 11.16 12.33
C VAL A 29 5.77 12.43 11.63
N ASP A 30 6.56 13.50 11.65
CA ASP A 30 6.25 14.81 11.09
C ASP A 30 6.19 14.83 9.55
N PHE A 31 6.65 13.76 8.89
CA PHE A 31 6.38 13.54 7.46
C PHE A 31 4.93 13.12 7.16
N PHE A 32 4.17 12.67 8.17
CA PHE A 32 2.85 12.08 7.97
C PHE A 32 1.75 12.73 8.82
N LEU A 33 2.09 13.20 10.03
CA LEU A 33 1.12 13.68 11.01
C LEU A 33 1.59 14.97 11.66
N GLU A 34 0.66 15.90 11.82
CA GLU A 34 0.82 17.11 12.64
C GLU A 34 -0.40 17.27 13.56
N PRO A 35 -0.22 17.77 14.80
CA PRO A 35 1.06 18.15 15.43
C PRO A 35 1.86 16.94 15.92
N CYS A 36 3.17 17.12 16.05
CA CYS A 36 4.08 16.11 16.61
C CYS A 36 3.83 15.95 18.12
N ILE A 37 3.54 14.73 18.58
CA ILE A 37 3.21 14.44 19.99
C ILE A 37 4.47 13.95 20.71
N SER A 38 4.77 14.52 21.88
CA SER A 38 5.91 14.11 22.70
C SER A 38 5.85 12.61 23.03
N GLY A 39 6.97 11.90 22.83
CA GLY A 39 7.04 10.44 22.98
C GLY A 39 6.62 9.64 21.73
N PHE A 40 6.05 10.28 20.71
CA PHE A 40 5.57 9.65 19.48
C PHE A 40 6.23 10.21 18.22
N ALA A 41 7.50 10.61 18.31
CA ALA A 41 8.23 11.26 17.22
C ALA A 41 8.67 10.31 16.09
N ARG A 42 8.54 8.98 16.29
CA ARG A 42 8.98 7.95 15.34
C ARG A 42 7.88 6.93 15.08
N LEU A 43 7.73 6.55 13.82
CA LEU A 43 6.82 5.49 13.38
C LEU A 43 7.58 4.21 13.06
N ASN A 44 7.01 3.09 13.50
CA ASN A 44 7.37 1.74 13.10
C ASN A 44 6.11 1.10 12.51
N VAL A 45 6.12 0.83 11.21
CA VAL A 45 4.93 0.43 10.47
C VAL A 45 5.18 -0.79 9.58
N PRO A 46 4.19 -1.67 9.40
CA PRO A 46 4.25 -2.70 8.38
C PRO A 46 4.00 -2.08 7.00
N SER A 47 4.61 -2.65 5.98
CA SER A 47 4.11 -2.49 4.61
C SER A 47 3.16 -3.65 4.31
N LEU A 48 1.97 -3.34 3.78
CA LEU A 48 0.90 -4.30 3.55
C LEU A 48 0.52 -4.27 2.07
N SER A 49 0.20 -5.44 1.52
CA SER A 49 -0.40 -5.57 0.20
C SER A 49 -1.86 -5.99 0.32
N PHE A 50 -2.67 -5.64 -0.67
CA PHE A 50 -4.10 -5.97 -0.70
C PHE A 50 -4.44 -6.76 -1.95
N LEU A 51 -4.89 -8.01 -1.76
CA LEU A 51 -5.44 -8.81 -2.84
C LEU A 51 -6.95 -8.58 -2.91
N VAL A 52 -7.39 -7.99 -4.01
CA VAL A 52 -8.80 -7.74 -4.33
C VAL A 52 -9.28 -8.81 -5.30
N GLN A 53 -10.36 -9.50 -4.94
CA GLN A 53 -10.96 -10.56 -5.76
C GLN A 53 -12.40 -10.20 -6.14
N HIS A 54 -12.66 -10.13 -7.43
CA HIS A 54 -14.00 -9.89 -7.97
C HIS A 54 -14.54 -11.19 -8.57
N ALA A 55 -15.31 -11.92 -7.77
CA ALA A 55 -15.85 -13.22 -8.13
C ALA A 55 -16.66 -13.21 -9.45
N PRO A 56 -17.53 -12.22 -9.75
CA PRO A 56 -18.32 -12.24 -10.99
C PRO A 56 -17.46 -12.21 -12.26
N SER A 57 -16.33 -11.48 -12.26
CA SER A 57 -15.44 -11.42 -13.43
C SER A 57 -14.24 -12.36 -13.35
N GLN A 58 -14.09 -13.09 -12.24
CA GLN A 58 -12.93 -13.95 -11.94
C GLN A 58 -11.58 -13.21 -12.01
N ARG A 59 -11.60 -11.88 -11.86
CA ARG A 59 -10.39 -11.06 -11.88
C ARG A 59 -9.86 -10.87 -10.48
N LYS A 60 -8.53 -10.77 -10.41
CA LYS A 60 -7.79 -10.44 -9.20
C LYS A 60 -6.92 -9.22 -9.47
N VAL A 61 -6.86 -8.33 -8.50
CA VAL A 61 -5.97 -7.16 -8.53
C VAL A 61 -5.15 -7.22 -7.25
N LEU A 62 -3.83 -7.11 -7.38
CA LEU A 62 -2.92 -6.96 -6.25
C LEU A 62 -2.50 -5.49 -6.18
N PHE A 63 -2.84 -4.82 -5.09
CA PHE A 63 -2.45 -3.46 -4.82
C PHE A 63 -1.29 -3.41 -3.82
N ASP A 64 -0.23 -2.68 -4.20
CA ASP A 64 1.09 -2.64 -3.57
C ASP A 64 1.79 -4.03 -3.54
N LEU A 65 3.11 -4.04 -3.39
CA LEU A 65 3.93 -5.26 -3.37
C LEU A 65 4.91 -5.30 -2.19
N GLY A 66 4.90 -4.28 -1.35
CA GLY A 66 5.85 -4.15 -0.24
C GLY A 66 7.26 -3.78 -0.71
N VAL A 67 8.25 -4.04 0.15
CA VAL A 67 9.65 -3.70 -0.13
C VAL A 67 10.35 -4.91 -0.72
N ARG A 68 11.12 -4.67 -1.78
CA ARG A 68 11.94 -5.72 -2.40
C ARG A 68 12.99 -6.24 -1.41
N ASN A 69 13.19 -7.55 -1.32
CA ASN A 69 14.14 -8.15 -0.38
C ASN A 69 15.59 -7.68 -0.62
N ASP A 70 15.95 -7.39 -1.87
CA ASP A 70 17.23 -6.81 -2.29
C ASP A 70 17.09 -5.31 -2.60
N TRP A 71 16.30 -4.57 -1.82
CA TRP A 71 16.14 -3.12 -2.00
C TRP A 71 17.45 -2.31 -2.13
N PRO A 72 18.60 -2.70 -1.54
CA PRO A 72 19.85 -1.95 -1.76
C PRO A 72 20.44 -2.12 -3.16
N SER A 73 20.06 -3.17 -3.89
CA SER A 73 20.52 -3.40 -5.26
C SER A 73 19.93 -2.34 -6.19
N LEU A 74 20.73 -1.79 -7.10
CA LEU A 74 20.16 -0.99 -8.19
C LEU A 74 19.24 -1.89 -9.04
N SER A 75 18.08 -1.38 -9.42
CA SER A 75 17.31 -2.00 -10.49
C SER A 75 18.19 -2.07 -11.74
N CYS A 76 18.08 -3.15 -12.53
CA CYS A 76 18.74 -3.19 -13.83
C CYS A 76 18.33 -1.95 -14.61
N ALA A 77 19.28 -1.27 -15.25
CA ALA A 77 18.96 -0.15 -16.12
C ALA A 77 17.99 -0.65 -17.20
N ILE A 78 16.90 0.07 -17.42
CA ILE A 78 16.09 -0.14 -18.61
C ILE A 78 16.92 0.43 -19.75
N LEU A 79 17.51 -0.44 -20.56
CA LEU A 79 18.14 -0.05 -21.81
C LEU A 79 17.02 0.04 -22.86
N GLU A 80 16.75 1.25 -23.34
CA GLU A 80 15.91 1.52 -24.51
C GLU A 80 16.66 1.26 -25.82
#